data_AF-A0A2B7ZWB3-F1
#
_entry.id   AF-A0A2B7ZWB3-F1
#
_cell.length_a   1.000
_cell.length_b   1.000
_cell.length_c   1.000
_cell.angle_alpha   90.00
_cell.angle_beta   90.00
_cell.angle_gamma   90.00
#
_symmetry.space_group_name_H-M   'P 1'
#
loop_
_entity.id
_entity.type
_entity.pdbx_description
1 polymer ?
#
loop_
_entity_poly.entity_id
_entity_poly.type
_entity_poly.pdbx_seq_one_letter_code
_entity_poly.pdbx_strand_id
1 'polypeptide(L)'
;MTTANRLCRIWVSKHGLKGKILHNLRLIVEYIVCVYYPCWFNIKVKHSWVEGPRHILFQLQQVRLQKKAVVDAVLPTIQRSAWYAFSEMIIQTLLCSDDSDERRAGVQKIIEIRGGDDDTLGDNSVRPRKTPSINNNASSLLELIDWSDRVYEPPLTCMQTYYSGSKEVH
;
A
#
# COMPACT_ATOMS: atom_id res chain seq x y z
N MET A 1 -21.38 5.34 25.52
CA MET A 1 -21.02 3.91 25.45
C MET A 1 -21.93 3.25 24.42
N THR A 2 -21.40 2.73 23.30
CA THR A 2 -22.22 2.21 22.20
C THR A 2 -22.85 0.85 22.53
N THR A 3 -23.92 0.46 21.82
CA THR A 3 -24.60 -0.85 21.99
C THR A 3 -23.63 -2.03 21.84
N ALA A 4 -22.69 -1.94 20.90
CA ALA A 4 -21.64 -2.94 20.70
C ALA A 4 -20.76 -3.14 21.95
N ASN A 5 -20.33 -2.04 22.60
CA ASN A 5 -19.55 -2.13 23.83
C ASN A 5 -20.34 -2.79 24.98
N ARG A 6 -21.66 -2.54 25.05
CA ARG A 6 -22.53 -3.14 26.07
C ARG A 6 -22.71 -4.65 25.82
N LEU A 7 -22.89 -5.06 24.57
CA LEU A 7 -22.99 -6.47 24.18
C LEU A 7 -21.68 -7.22 24.42
N CYS A 8 -20.54 -6.66 24.02
CA CYS A 8 -19.22 -7.25 24.31
C CYS A 8 -19.00 -7.41 25.81
N ARG A 9 -19.31 -6.39 26.62
CA ARG A 9 -19.17 -6.48 28.09
C ARG A 9 -20.05 -7.58 28.68
N ILE A 10 -21.30 -7.69 28.25
CA ILE A 10 -22.22 -8.75 28.72
C ILE A 10 -21.71 -10.13 28.30
N TRP A 11 -21.23 -10.26 27.06
CA TRP A 11 -20.71 -11.52 26.54
C TRP A 11 -19.46 -11.97 27.31
N VAL A 12 -18.50 -11.07 27.50
CA VAL A 12 -17.29 -11.27 28.31
C VAL A 12 -17.63 -11.68 29.75
N SER A 13 -18.63 -11.01 30.35
CA SER A 13 -19.07 -11.28 31.72
C SER A 13 -19.78 -12.63 31.89
N LYS A 14 -20.51 -13.11 30.88
CA LYS A 14 -21.29 -14.36 30.97
C LYS A 14 -20.50 -15.62 30.62
N HIS A 15 -19.47 -15.53 29.78
CA HIS A 15 -18.80 -16.71 29.23
C HIS A 15 -17.46 -17.07 29.89
N GLY A 16 -17.07 -16.37 30.96
CA GLY A 16 -15.90 -16.75 31.77
C GLY A 16 -14.62 -16.88 30.95
N LEU A 17 -14.19 -15.81 30.29
CA LEU A 17 -12.99 -15.81 29.45
C LEU A 17 -11.75 -16.16 30.28
N LYS A 18 -11.27 -17.40 30.14
CA LYS A 18 -10.07 -17.91 30.81
C LYS A 18 -9.14 -18.59 29.79
N GLY A 19 -7.87 -18.70 30.16
CA GLY A 19 -6.85 -19.39 29.36
C GLY A 19 -6.74 -18.87 27.93
N LYS A 20 -6.87 -19.79 26.96
CA LYS A 20 -6.68 -19.53 25.53
C LYS A 20 -7.68 -18.52 24.95
N ILE A 21 -8.94 -18.55 25.39
CA ILE A 21 -9.99 -17.68 24.85
C ILE A 21 -9.73 -16.22 25.23
N LEU A 22 -9.35 -15.97 26.49
CA LEU A 22 -8.98 -14.63 26.95
C LEU A 22 -7.75 -14.11 26.21
N HIS A 23 -6.75 -14.98 26.01
CA HIS A 23 -5.55 -14.64 25.25
C HIS A 23 -5.87 -14.23 23.81
N ASN A 24 -6.70 -15.02 23.11
CA ASN A 24 -7.11 -14.71 21.74
C ASN A 24 -7.91 -13.40 21.65
N LEU A 25 -8.84 -13.17 22.58
CA LEU A 25 -9.57 -11.91 22.63
C LEU A 25 -8.62 -10.73 22.80
N ARG A 26 -7.62 -10.86 23.67
CA ARG A 26 -6.61 -9.82 23.89
C ARG A 26 -5.82 -9.54 22.61
N LEU A 27 -5.39 -10.57 21.88
CA LEU A 27 -4.71 -10.40 20.59
C LEU A 27 -5.58 -9.66 19.56
N ILE A 28 -6.87 -10.00 19.47
CA ILE A 28 -7.81 -9.35 18.55
C ILE A 28 -8.00 -7.87 18.93
N VAL A 29 -8.21 -7.57 20.21
CA VAL A 29 -8.41 -6.19 20.68
C VAL A 29 -7.14 -5.37 20.48
N GLU A 30 -5.97 -5.91 20.80
CA GLU A 30 -4.67 -5.27 20.56
C GLU A 30 -4.48 -4.97 19.06
N TYR A 31 -4.77 -5.94 18.18
CA TYR A 31 -4.72 -5.72 16.73
C TYR A 31 -5.69 -4.62 16.26
N ILE A 32 -6.92 -4.61 16.77
CA ILE A 32 -7.92 -3.61 16.39
C ILE A 32 -7.45 -2.19 16.77
N VAL A 33 -6.96 -2.03 18.00
CA VAL A 33 -6.54 -0.72 18.53
C VAL A 33 -5.22 -0.26 17.90
N CYS A 34 -4.26 -1.15 17.73
CA CYS A 34 -2.91 -0.79 17.28
C CYS A 34 -2.74 -0.77 15.75
N VAL A 35 -3.57 -1.50 14.99
CA VAL A 35 -3.44 -1.59 13.53
C VAL A 35 -4.71 -1.10 12.84
N TYR A 36 -5.85 -1.74 13.11
CA TYR A 36 -7.06 -1.49 12.33
C TYR A 36 -7.54 -0.04 12.44
N TYR A 37 -7.69 0.49 13.66
CA TYR A 37 -8.15 1.87 13.87
C TYR A 37 -7.18 2.89 13.25
N PRO A 38 -5.86 2.86 13.52
CA PRO A 38 -4.90 3.76 12.88
C PRO A 38 -4.97 3.72 11.36
N CYS A 39 -5.02 2.52 10.75
CA CYS A 39 -5.15 2.38 9.30
C CYS A 39 -6.46 2.97 8.78
N TRP A 40 -7.58 2.70 9.47
CA TRP A 40 -8.88 3.22 9.10
C TRP A 40 -8.92 4.76 9.16
N PHE A 41 -8.39 5.35 10.23
CA PHE A 41 -8.29 6.81 10.34
C PHE A 41 -7.38 7.40 9.27
N ASN A 42 -6.23 6.77 9.01
CA ASN A 42 -5.31 7.22 7.95
C ASN A 42 -6.01 7.25 6.58
N ILE A 43 -6.77 6.19 6.24
CA ILE A 43 -7.58 6.13 5.01
C ILE A 43 -8.66 7.22 4.99
N LYS A 44 -9.31 7.51 6.13
CA LYS A 44 -10.37 8.53 6.20
C LYS A 44 -9.84 9.95 6.06
N VAL A 45 -8.68 10.24 6.64
CA VAL A 45 -8.02 11.55 6.54
C VAL A 45 -7.41 11.74 5.16
N LYS A 46 -6.70 10.72 4.65
CA LYS A 46 -6.03 10.73 3.35
C LYS A 46 -6.79 9.86 2.36
N HIS A 47 -8.02 10.25 2.05
CA HIS A 47 -8.94 9.47 1.23
C HIS A 47 -8.68 9.58 -0.28
N SER A 48 -7.69 10.38 -0.70
CA SER A 48 -7.33 10.48 -2.11
C SER A 48 -6.85 9.13 -2.62
N TRP A 49 -7.26 8.78 -3.83
CA TRP A 49 -6.90 7.49 -4.43
C TRP A 49 -5.40 7.36 -4.70
N VAL A 50 -4.68 8.48 -4.85
CA VAL A 50 -3.22 8.53 -4.96
C VAL A 50 -2.51 8.16 -3.66
N GLU A 51 -3.21 8.08 -2.52
CA GLU A 51 -2.61 7.70 -1.24
C GLU A 51 -2.67 6.18 -0.99
N GLY A 52 -3.33 5.43 -1.89
CA GLY A 52 -3.54 3.99 -1.77
C GLY A 52 -2.27 3.18 -1.42
N PRO A 53 -1.15 3.34 -2.15
CA PRO A 53 0.10 2.65 -1.82
C PRO A 53 0.66 3.03 -0.45
N ARG A 54 0.54 4.30 -0.03
CA ARG A 54 0.99 4.74 1.30
C ARG A 54 0.17 4.07 2.41
N HIS A 55 -1.12 3.82 2.18
CA HIS A 55 -1.96 3.07 3.12
C HIS A 55 -1.51 1.61 3.28
N ILE A 56 -1.12 0.95 2.19
CA ILE A 56 -0.55 -0.41 2.26
C ILE A 56 0.77 -0.39 3.03
N LEU A 57 1.68 0.53 2.69
CA LEU A 57 2.97 0.65 3.37
C LEU A 57 2.79 0.91 4.87
N PHE A 58 1.89 1.84 5.23
CA PHE A 58 1.55 2.12 6.62
C PHE A 58 0.98 0.88 7.32
N GLN A 59 0.07 0.15 6.68
CA GLN A 59 -0.50 -1.07 7.24
C GLN A 59 0.57 -2.13 7.51
N LEU A 60 1.50 -2.35 6.57
CA LEU A 60 2.62 -3.27 6.76
C LEU A 60 3.49 -2.84 7.95
N GLN A 61 3.83 -1.55 8.05
CA GLN A 61 4.59 -1.01 9.17
C GLN A 61 3.88 -1.24 10.52
N GLN A 62 2.56 -1.01 10.61
CA GLN A 62 1.80 -1.26 11.84
C GLN A 62 1.72 -2.75 12.19
N VAL A 63 1.54 -3.63 11.19
CA VAL A 63 1.50 -5.08 11.40
C VAL A 63 2.84 -5.61 11.87
N ARG A 64 3.96 -5.12 11.32
CA ARG A 64 5.32 -5.52 11.74
C ARG A 64 5.62 -5.28 13.21
N LEU A 65 4.95 -4.31 13.84
CA LEU A 65 5.08 -4.01 15.27
C LEU A 65 4.26 -4.96 16.16
N GLN A 66 3.42 -5.82 15.58
CA GLN A 66 2.56 -6.74 16.33
C GLN A 66 3.27 -8.03 16.73
N LYS A 67 2.65 -8.76 17.66
CA LYS A 67 3.11 -10.10 18.05
C LYS A 67 3.09 -11.05 16.85
N LYS A 68 4.04 -11.98 16.79
CA LYS A 68 4.17 -12.96 15.70
C LYS A 68 2.85 -13.66 15.33
N ALA A 69 2.07 -14.10 16.31
CA ALA A 69 0.78 -14.75 16.06
C ALA A 69 -0.23 -13.85 15.31
N VAL A 70 -0.18 -12.54 15.52
CA VAL A 70 -1.01 -11.56 14.81
C VAL A 70 -0.46 -11.35 13.40
N VAL A 71 0.86 -11.19 13.26
CA VAL A 71 1.53 -11.05 11.95
C VAL A 71 1.19 -12.24 11.05
N ASP A 72 1.43 -13.46 11.54
CA ASP A 72 1.18 -14.70 10.80
C ASP A 72 -0.29 -14.85 10.38
N ALA A 73 -1.23 -14.37 11.20
CA ALA A 73 -2.65 -14.42 10.90
C ALA A 73 -3.11 -13.36 9.87
N VAL A 74 -2.54 -12.16 9.91
CA VAL A 74 -3.03 -11.00 9.16
C VAL A 74 -2.32 -10.84 7.82
N LEU A 75 -1.02 -11.11 7.76
CA LEU A 75 -0.18 -10.85 6.58
C LEU A 75 -0.69 -11.55 5.30
N PRO A 76 -1.17 -12.82 5.34
CA PRO A 76 -1.75 -13.44 4.15
C PRO A 76 -2.97 -12.70 3.60
N THR A 77 -3.74 -12.05 4.46
CA THR A 77 -4.90 -11.25 4.05
C THR A 77 -4.47 -9.96 3.38
N ILE A 78 -3.44 -9.29 3.92
CA ILE A 78 -2.86 -8.09 3.30
C ILE A 78 -2.35 -8.45 1.90
N GLN A 79 -1.56 -9.52 1.76
CA GLN A 79 -1.02 -9.98 0.48
C GLN A 79 -2.11 -10.17 -0.59
N ARG A 80 -3.23 -10.82 -0.23
CA ARG A 80 -4.33 -11.08 -1.16
C ARG A 80 -5.09 -9.81 -1.56
N SER A 81 -5.02 -8.75 -0.75
CA SER A 81 -5.79 -7.52 -0.92
C SER A 81 -4.96 -6.31 -1.37
N ALA A 82 -3.68 -6.50 -1.68
CA ALA A 82 -2.72 -5.44 -2.00
C ALA A 82 -2.88 -4.85 -3.42
N TRP A 83 -4.10 -4.53 -3.84
CA TRP A 83 -4.40 -3.99 -5.17
C TRP A 83 -3.75 -2.62 -5.39
N TYR A 84 -3.64 -1.78 -4.37
CA TYR A 84 -2.93 -0.51 -4.49
C TYR A 84 -1.41 -0.67 -4.55
N ALA A 85 -0.85 -1.89 -4.49
CA ALA A 85 0.58 -2.09 -4.68
C ALA A 85 0.96 -2.31 -6.15
N PHE A 86 0.04 -2.15 -7.11
CA PHE A 86 0.42 -2.14 -8.53
C PHE A 86 1.47 -1.06 -8.79
N SER A 87 2.44 -1.38 -9.64
CA SER A 87 3.50 -0.46 -10.08
C SER A 87 2.93 0.88 -10.56
N GLU A 88 1.84 0.85 -11.31
CA GLU A 88 1.08 2.02 -11.76
C GLU A 88 0.63 2.91 -10.61
N MET A 89 0.04 2.31 -9.57
CA MET A 89 -0.48 3.04 -8.41
C MET A 89 0.67 3.64 -7.61
N ILE A 90 1.78 2.90 -7.48
CA ILE A 90 3.00 3.38 -6.82
C ILE A 90 3.60 4.56 -7.57
N ILE A 91 3.83 4.44 -8.88
CA ILE A 91 4.37 5.52 -9.72
C ILE A 91 3.47 6.74 -9.63
N GLN A 92 2.16 6.56 -9.70
CA GLN A 92 1.24 7.67 -9.56
C GLN A 92 1.35 8.39 -8.22
N THR A 93 1.48 7.62 -7.12
CA THR A 93 1.68 8.19 -5.78
C THR A 93 2.97 8.99 -5.70
N LEU A 94 4.03 8.50 -6.34
CA LEU A 94 5.31 9.18 -6.43
C LEU A 94 5.19 10.50 -7.22
N LEU A 95 4.53 10.48 -8.38
CA LEU A 95 4.30 11.67 -9.21
C LEU A 95 3.48 12.75 -8.51
N CYS A 96 2.51 12.34 -7.69
CA CYS A 96 1.66 13.25 -6.91
C CYS A 96 2.24 13.61 -5.53
N SER A 97 3.47 13.20 -5.22
CA SER A 97 4.08 13.49 -3.93
C SER A 97 4.45 14.97 -3.79
N ASP A 98 4.36 15.49 -2.57
CA ASP A 98 4.93 16.80 -2.21
C ASP A 98 6.47 16.76 -2.19
N ASP A 99 7.07 15.57 -2.03
CA ASP A 99 8.51 15.37 -2.06
C ASP A 99 9.05 15.34 -3.51
N SER A 100 9.99 16.24 -3.81
CA SER A 100 10.60 16.34 -5.13
C SER A 100 11.45 15.12 -5.51
N ASP A 101 12.05 14.43 -4.54
CA ASP A 101 12.82 13.21 -4.79
C ASP A 101 11.91 12.04 -5.15
N GLU A 102 10.78 11.91 -4.45
CA GLU A 102 9.76 10.92 -4.83
C GLU A 102 9.21 11.19 -6.23
N ARG A 103 8.91 12.46 -6.57
CA ARG A 103 8.46 12.81 -7.93
C ARG A 103 9.49 12.45 -8.99
N ARG A 104 10.77 12.77 -8.77
CA ARG A 104 11.87 12.39 -9.67
C ARG A 104 11.97 10.88 -9.84
N ALA A 105 11.86 10.12 -8.76
CA ALA A 105 11.86 8.66 -8.81
C ALA A 105 10.67 8.11 -9.63
N GLY A 106 9.48 8.71 -9.49
CA GLY A 106 8.30 8.35 -10.30
C GLY A 106 8.53 8.55 -11.80
N VAL A 107 9.10 9.70 -12.19
CA VAL A 107 9.47 9.97 -13.60
C VAL A 107 10.52 8.96 -14.07
N GLN A 108 11.57 8.73 -13.30
CA GLN A 108 12.62 7.79 -13.66
C GLN A 108 12.08 6.36 -13.89
N LYS A 109 11.10 5.92 -13.10
CA LYS A 109 10.43 4.62 -13.34
C LYS A 109 9.69 4.56 -14.67
N ILE A 110 9.06 5.65 -15.09
CA ILE A 110 8.40 5.71 -16.41
C ILE A 110 9.44 5.58 -17.52
N ILE A 111 10.55 6.30 -17.42
CA ILE A 111 11.67 6.25 -18.38
C ILE A 111 12.21 4.82 -18.48
N GLU A 112 12.46 4.16 -17.34
CA GLU A 112 12.92 2.77 -17.30
C GLU A 112 11.93 1.80 -17.97
N ILE A 113 10.63 1.95 -17.70
CA ILE A 113 9.57 1.09 -18.27
C ILE A 113 9.48 1.26 -19.79
N ARG A 114 9.72 2.46 -20.31
CA ARG A 114 9.70 2.77 -21.74
C ARG A 114 10.97 2.39 -22.48
N GLY A 115 11.98 1.87 -21.79
CA GLY A 115 13.26 1.49 -22.39
C GLY A 115 14.26 2.64 -22.56
N GLY A 116 14.06 3.76 -21.85
CA GLY A 116 15.02 4.86 -21.79
C GLY A 116 14.94 5.88 -22.94
N ASP A 117 13.88 5.84 -23.74
CA ASP A 117 13.66 6.78 -24.84
C ASP A 117 12.63 7.87 -24.46
N ASP A 118 12.93 9.11 -24.83
CA ASP A 118 12.18 10.32 -24.46
C ASP A 118 10.89 10.50 -25.25
N ASP A 119 10.90 10.03 -26.50
CA ASP A 119 9.80 10.22 -27.44
C ASP A 119 8.87 9.00 -27.54
N THR A 120 9.19 7.91 -26.82
CA THR A 120 8.37 6.71 -26.81
C THR A 120 7.12 6.91 -25.94
N LEU A 121 5.95 6.66 -26.53
CA LEU A 121 4.67 6.61 -25.80
C LEU A 121 4.56 5.32 -24.97
N GLY A 122 3.80 5.38 -23.89
CA GLY A 122 3.60 4.26 -22.99
C GLY A 122 2.67 3.16 -23.52
N ASP A 123 2.83 1.96 -22.99
CA ASP A 123 1.93 0.83 -23.27
C ASP A 123 0.56 1.02 -22.61
N ASN A 124 -0.48 1.27 -23.41
CA ASN A 124 -1.87 1.41 -22.96
C ASN A 124 -2.72 0.15 -23.23
N SER A 125 -2.08 -1.01 -23.42
CA SER A 125 -2.77 -2.29 -23.59
C SER A 125 -3.53 -2.71 -22.33
N VAL A 126 -4.51 -3.61 -22.50
CA VAL A 126 -5.29 -4.15 -21.38
C VAL A 126 -4.41 -5.03 -20.50
N ARG A 127 -4.37 -4.72 -19.20
CA ARG A 127 -3.46 -5.37 -18.23
C ARG A 127 -4.16 -6.51 -17.48
N PRO A 128 -3.48 -7.64 -17.23
CA PRO A 128 -4.07 -8.73 -16.47
C PRO A 128 -4.26 -8.35 -15.00
N ARG A 129 -5.46 -8.61 -14.46
CA ARG A 129 -5.78 -8.34 -13.05
C ARG A 129 -5.17 -9.41 -12.13
N LYS A 130 -3.86 -9.30 -11.86
CA LYS A 130 -3.13 -10.19 -10.93
C LYS A 130 -2.53 -9.38 -9.79
N THR A 131 -2.96 -9.61 -8.55
CA THR A 131 -2.42 -8.89 -7.38
C THR A 131 -0.90 -9.07 -7.30
N PRO A 132 -0.13 -7.97 -7.15
CA PRO A 132 1.31 -8.04 -7.05
C PRO A 132 1.74 -8.69 -5.73
N SER A 133 2.91 -9.33 -5.74
CA SER A 133 3.54 -9.77 -4.50
C SER A 133 4.19 -8.56 -3.83
N ILE A 134 3.75 -8.24 -2.61
CA ILE A 134 4.34 -7.15 -1.83
C ILE A 134 5.46 -7.65 -0.91
N ASN A 135 6.45 -6.79 -0.70
CA ASN A 135 7.52 -6.98 0.26
C ASN A 135 7.04 -6.60 1.67
N ASN A 136 6.90 -7.59 2.54
CA ASN A 136 6.43 -7.39 3.91
C ASN A 136 7.34 -6.50 4.77
N ASN A 137 8.60 -6.31 4.37
CA ASN A 137 9.58 -5.52 5.10
C ASN A 137 9.82 -4.13 4.50
N ALA A 138 9.05 -3.74 3.46
CA ALA A 138 9.19 -2.46 2.79
C ALA A 138 9.18 -1.29 3.79
N SER A 139 10.13 -0.38 3.61
CA SER A 139 10.24 0.87 4.36
C SER A 139 9.88 2.10 3.51
N SER A 140 9.95 1.96 2.19
CA SER A 140 9.57 2.98 1.20
C SER A 140 8.58 2.42 0.17
N LEU A 141 7.96 3.32 -0.61
CA LEU A 141 7.05 2.93 -1.69
C LEU A 141 7.77 2.14 -2.80
N LEU A 142 9.03 2.48 -3.08
CA LEU A 142 9.84 1.79 -4.08
C LEU A 142 10.22 0.36 -3.63
N GLU A 143 10.29 0.10 -2.33
CA GLU A 143 10.57 -1.25 -1.81
C GLU A 143 9.33 -2.13 -1.74
N LEU A 144 8.13 -1.60 -2.03
CA LEU A 144 6.86 -2.28 -1.80
C LEU A 144 6.67 -3.50 -2.70
N ILE A 145 7.21 -3.47 -3.91
CA ILE A 145 7.13 -4.55 -4.90
C ILE A 145 8.49 -4.85 -5.53
N ASP A 146 8.56 -5.99 -6.19
CA ASP A 146 9.62 -6.29 -7.14
C ASP A 146 9.35 -5.55 -8.47
N TRP A 147 10.36 -4.83 -8.97
CA TRP A 147 10.28 -4.04 -10.20
C TRP A 147 10.72 -4.81 -11.46
N SER A 148 11.03 -6.10 -11.35
CA SER A 148 11.49 -6.92 -12.48
C SER A 148 10.39 -7.65 -13.25
N ASP A 149 9.20 -7.86 -12.65
CA ASP A 149 8.10 -8.63 -13.26
C ASP A 149 6.83 -7.78 -13.41
N ARG A 150 6.32 -7.64 -14.65
CA ARG A 150 5.02 -7.04 -14.99
C ARG A 150 4.81 -5.65 -14.38
N VAL A 151 5.78 -4.77 -14.61
CA VAL A 151 5.71 -3.36 -14.23
C VAL A 151 5.09 -2.57 -15.38
N TYR A 152 4.15 -1.68 -15.04
CA TYR A 152 3.52 -0.79 -16.00
C TYR A 152 3.48 0.63 -15.43
N GLU A 153 3.55 1.62 -16.31
CA GLU A 153 3.31 3.01 -15.93
C GLU A 153 1.80 3.31 -15.84
N PRO A 154 1.35 4.35 -15.11
CA PRO A 154 -0.06 4.72 -15.08
C PRO A 154 -0.65 4.96 -16.48
N PRO A 155 -1.89 4.53 -16.80
CA PRO A 155 -2.53 4.83 -18.08
C PRO A 155 -2.63 6.33 -18.38
N LEU A 156 -2.66 7.16 -17.33
CA LEU A 156 -2.68 8.62 -17.42
C LEU A 156 -1.38 9.21 -17.98
N THR A 157 -0.26 8.48 -17.88
CA THR A 157 1.05 8.93 -18.36
C THR A 157 1.41 8.37 -19.73
N CYS A 158 0.76 7.29 -20.19
CA CYS A 158 1.10 6.63 -21.47
C CYS A 158 1.03 7.57 -22.68
N MET A 159 0.16 8.58 -22.66
CA MET A 159 -0.01 9.54 -23.76
C MET A 159 0.85 10.81 -23.62
N GLN A 160 1.72 10.88 -22.61
CA GLN A 160 2.59 12.02 -22.35
C GLN A 160 4.02 11.72 -22.78
N THR A 161 4.65 12.62 -23.52
CA THR A 161 6.10 12.70 -23.66
C THR A 161 6.66 13.62 -22.59
N TYR A 162 7.92 13.42 -22.20
CA TYR A 162 8.60 14.28 -21.25
C TYR A 162 9.56 15.20 -22.01
N TYR A 163 9.47 16.50 -21.75
CA TYR A 163 10.36 17.47 -22.38
C TYR A 163 11.71 17.44 -21.64
N SER A 164 12.72 16.77 -22.20
CA SER A 164 14.10 17.03 -21.80
C SER A 164 14.50 18.40 -22.35
N GLY A 165 14.81 19.34 -21.45
CA GLY A 165 15.24 20.67 -21.83
C GLY A 165 16.42 20.60 -22.80
N SER A 166 16.19 21.08 -24.02
CA SER A 166 17.18 21.64 -24.95
C SER A 166 18.41 20.75 -25.22
N LYS A 167 18.38 20.01 -26.34
CA LYS A 167 19.61 19.86 -27.13
C LYS A 167 20.03 21.26 -27.55
N GLU A 168 21.02 21.85 -26.86
CA GLU A 168 21.70 23.04 -27.35
C GLU A 168 22.24 22.71 -28.75
N VAL A 169 21.62 23.30 -29.76
CA VAL A 169 22.11 23.26 -31.13
C VAL A 169 23.27 24.25 -31.18
N HIS A 170 24.50 23.73 -31.13
CA HIS A 170 25.71 24.48 -31.48
C HIS A 170 25.73 24.82 -32.97
#